data_AF-A0A7J4Q5I4-F1
#
_entry.id   AF-A0A7J4Q5I4-F1
#
_cell.length_a   1.000
_cell.length_b   1.000
_cell.length_c   1.000
_cell.angle_alpha   90.00
_cell.angle_beta   90.00
_cell.angle_gamma   90.00
#
_symmetry.space_group_name_H-M   'P 1'
#
loop_
_entity.id
_entity.type
_entity.pdbx_description
1 polymer ?
#
loop_
_entity_poly.entity_id
_entity_poly.type
_entity_poly.pdbx_seq_one_letter_code
_entity_poly.pdbx_strand_id
1 'polypeptide(L)'
;DDPTIIEAVRDLRSRNFDVTILSPSSLQFEFDARRLDRTGYELLKTERDILMSELRGLGANVMDWEPDMLLNTALSGARGF
;
A
#
# COMPACT_ATOMS: atom_id res chain seq x y z
N ASP A 1 -3.18 14.18 3.69
CA ASP A 1 -4.09 13.00 3.68
C ASP A 1 -5.15 13.17 2.62
N ASP A 2 -5.10 12.31 1.61
CA ASP A 2 -6.17 12.18 0.62
C ASP A 2 -7.08 11.02 1.05
N PRO A 3 -8.28 11.29 1.63
CA PRO A 3 -9.16 10.25 2.14
C PRO A 3 -9.81 9.42 1.04
N THR A 4 -9.65 9.79 -0.24
CA THR A 4 -10.37 9.18 -1.36
C THR A 4 -10.11 7.67 -1.48
N ILE A 5 -8.90 7.20 -1.15
CA ILE A 5 -8.59 5.76 -1.22
C ILE A 5 -9.33 4.96 -0.15
N ILE A 6 -9.46 5.49 1.07
CA ILE A 6 -10.18 4.84 2.17
C ILE A 6 -11.67 4.77 1.85
N GLU A 7 -12.24 5.87 1.35
CA GLU A 7 -13.65 5.92 0.94
C GLU A 7 -13.95 4.98 -0.22
N ALA A 8 -13.09 4.95 -1.24
CA ALA A 8 -13.25 4.06 -2.40
C ALA A 8 -13.22 2.59 -2.00
N VAL A 9 -12.26 2.19 -1.16
CA VAL A 9 -12.16 0.79 -0.69
C VAL A 9 -13.35 0.44 0.18
N ARG A 10 -13.79 1.34 1.05
CA ARG A 10 -14.99 1.14 1.86
C ARG A 10 -16.24 0.92 1.00
N ASP A 11 -16.47 1.75 -0.03
CA ASP A 11 -17.61 1.60 -0.94
C ASP A 11 -17.55 0.26 -1.70
N LEU A 12 -16.39 -0.09 -2.27
CA LEU A 12 -16.20 -1.38 -2.96
C LEU A 12 -16.47 -2.58 -2.05
N ARG A 13 -15.91 -2.57 -0.83
CA ARG A 13 -16.10 -3.67 0.12
C ARG A 13 -17.53 -3.75 0.64
N SER A 14 -18.22 -2.62 0.80
CA SER A 14 -19.64 -2.58 1.17
C SER A 14 -20.56 -3.21 0.12
N ARG A 15 -20.09 -3.32 -1.12
CA ARG A 15 -20.78 -3.94 -2.25
C ARG A 15 -20.26 -5.35 -2.57
N ASN A 16 -19.50 -5.95 -1.64
CA ASN A 16 -18.93 -7.29 -1.76
C ASN A 16 -17.93 -7.50 -2.91
N PHE A 17 -17.28 -6.43 -3.42
CA PHE A 17 -16.17 -6.62 -4.35
C PHE A 17 -14.92 -7.09 -3.63
N ASP A 18 -14.20 -8.03 -4.23
CA ASP A 18 -12.86 -8.39 -3.78
C ASP A 18 -11.86 -7.34 -4.27
N VAL A 19 -11.20 -6.70 -3.31
CA VAL A 19 -10.26 -5.61 -3.57
C VAL A 19 -8.85 -6.12 -3.31
N THR A 20 -8.00 -6.08 -4.34
CA THR A 20 -6.56 -6.30 -4.23
C THR A 20 -5.84 -4.99 -4.51
N ILE A 21 -4.97 -4.57 -3.61
CA ILE A 21 -4.16 -3.35 -3.72
C ILE A 21 -2.70 -3.76 -3.81
N LEU A 22 -2.05 -3.34 -4.88
CA LEU A 22 -0.60 -3.38 -5.03
C LEU A 22 -0.07 -1.99 -4.72
N SER A 23 0.72 -1.90 -3.66
CA SER A 23 1.26 -0.62 -3.22
C SER A 23 2.76 -0.64 -3.44
N PRO A 24 3.30 -0.03 -4.50
CA PRO A 24 4.73 0.24 -4.60
C PRO A 24 5.15 1.40 -3.69
N SER A 25 6.39 1.40 -3.22
CA SER A 25 6.95 2.48 -2.43
C SER A 25 8.11 3.17 -3.15
N SER A 26 8.03 4.50 -3.32
CA SER A 26 9.17 5.29 -3.81
C SER A 26 10.03 5.87 -2.67
N LEU A 27 9.72 5.59 -1.40
CA LEU A 27 10.35 6.25 -0.25
C LEU A 27 11.86 6.01 -0.20
N GLN A 28 12.29 4.77 -0.43
CA GLN A 28 13.71 4.42 -0.45
C GLN A 28 14.44 5.15 -1.57
N PHE A 29 13.86 5.19 -2.77
CA PHE A 29 14.41 5.91 -3.92
C PHE A 29 14.58 7.41 -3.64
N GLU A 30 13.56 8.05 -3.09
CA GLU A 30 13.60 9.49 -2.77
C GLU A 30 14.60 9.80 -1.64
N PHE A 31 14.76 8.89 -0.67
CA PHE A 31 15.77 8.98 0.37
C PHE A 31 17.19 8.85 -0.21
N ASP A 32 17.43 7.85 -1.06
CA ASP A 32 18.73 7.63 -1.72
C ASP A 32 19.09 8.79 -2.66
N ALA A 33 18.09 9.39 -3.31
CA ALA A 33 18.22 10.61 -4.11
C ALA A 33 18.45 11.88 -3.27
N ARG A 34 18.49 11.78 -1.94
CA ARG A 34 18.63 12.90 -0.97
C ARG A 34 17.54 13.95 -1.09
N ARG A 35 16.34 13.54 -1.52
CA ARG A 35 15.14 14.40 -1.59
C ARG A 35 14.33 14.34 -0.30
N LEU A 36 14.59 13.34 0.55
CA LEU A 36 14.05 13.19 1.89
C LEU A 36 15.21 13.17 2.90
N ASP A 37 15.03 13.84 4.04
CA ASP A 37 15.90 13.65 5.18
C ASP A 37 15.49 12.40 5.97
N ARG A 38 16.31 11.99 6.94
CA ARG A 38 16.06 10.77 7.72
C ARG A 38 14.74 10.84 8.48
N THR A 39 14.43 11.99 9.08
CA THR A 39 13.20 12.17 9.85
C THR A 39 11.97 12.06 8.95
N GLY A 40 11.99 12.73 7.79
CA GLY A 40 10.92 12.66 6.81
C GLY A 40 10.73 11.24 6.25
N TYR A 41 11.81 10.52 5.99
CA TYR A 41 11.75 9.12 5.56
C TYR A 41 11.03 8.23 6.58
N GLU A 42 11.41 8.29 7.86
CA GLU A 42 10.78 7.46 8.91
C GLU A 42 9.32 7.85 9.16
N LEU A 43 9.00 9.15 9.07
CA LEU A 43 7.62 9.62 9.19
C LEU A 43 6.75 9.06 8.06
N LEU A 44 7.16 9.26 6.80
CA LEU A 44 6.40 8.80 5.64
C LEU A 44 6.28 7.27 5.60
N LYS A 45 7.31 6.55 6.04
CA LYS A 45 7.25 5.09 6.19
C LYS A 45 6.19 4.70 7.22
N THR A 46 6.15 5.38 8.36
CA THR A 46 5.15 5.13 9.41
C THR A 46 3.73 5.46 8.93
N GLU A 47 3.53 6.60 8.26
CA GLU A 47 2.23 6.99 7.67
C GLU A 47 1.74 5.97 6.64
N ARG A 48 2.65 5.47 5.80
CA ARG A 48 2.35 4.38 4.85
C ARG A 48 1.93 3.11 5.58
N ASP A 49 2.66 2.68 6.60
CA ASP A 49 2.33 1.48 7.37
C ASP A 49 0.93 1.58 8.02
N ILE A 50 0.58 2.77 8.53
CA ILE A 50 -0.76 3.07 9.07
C ILE A 50 -1.82 2.93 7.97
N LEU A 51 -1.63 3.56 6.82
CA LEU A 51 -2.58 3.48 5.70
C LEU A 51 -2.77 2.04 5.23
N MET A 52 -1.69 1.27 5.10
CA MET A 52 -1.75 -0.13 4.68
C MET A 52 -2.49 -1.00 5.69
N SER A 53 -2.31 -0.72 6.99
CA SER A 53 -3.06 -1.37 8.07
C SER A 53 -4.55 -1.05 8.01
N GLU A 54 -4.91 0.22 7.77
CA GLU A 54 -6.31 0.65 7.65
C GLU A 54 -7.00 -0.02 6.46
N LEU A 55 -6.34 -0.05 5.29
CA LEU A 55 -6.85 -0.72 4.09
C LEU A 55 -7.09 -2.22 4.31
N ARG A 56 -6.19 -2.90 5.02
CA ARG A 56 -6.39 -4.31 5.43
C ARG A 56 -7.55 -4.46 6.40
N GLY A 57 -7.73 -3.51 7.33
CA GLY A 57 -8.87 -3.45 8.24
C GLY A 57 -10.23 -3.34 7.54
N LEU A 58 -10.26 -2.73 6.35
CA LEU A 58 -11.45 -2.70 5.47
C LEU A 58 -11.69 -4.02 4.72
N GLY A 59 -10.79 -5.00 4.87
CA GLY A 59 -10.86 -6.30 4.20
C GLY A 59 -10.30 -6.30 2.78
N ALA A 60 -9.45 -5.33 2.42
CA ALA A 60 -8.69 -5.38 1.19
C ALA A 60 -7.46 -6.31 1.34
N ASN A 61 -7.13 -6.99 0.25
CA ASN A 61 -5.90 -7.76 0.10
C ASN A 61 -4.78 -6.81 -0.30
N VAL A 62 -3.87 -6.51 0.62
CA VAL A 62 -2.85 -5.47 0.40
C VAL A 62 -1.44 -6.08 0.36
N MET A 63 -0.77 -5.95 -0.78
CA MET A 63 0.61 -6.38 -1.00
C MET A 63 1.52 -5.18 -1.21
N ASP A 64 2.64 -5.18 -0.50
CA ASP A 64 3.75 -4.27 -0.76
C ASP A 64 4.52 -4.85 -1.95
N TRP A 65 4.41 -4.20 -3.10
CA TRP A 65 4.94 -4.73 -4.36
C TRP A 65 6.05 -3.83 -4.88
N GLU A 66 7.23 -4.40 -5.07
CA GLU A 66 8.36 -3.72 -5.68
C GLU A 66 8.61 -4.22 -7.11
N PRO A 67 9.15 -3.40 -8.03
CA PRO A 67 9.34 -3.77 -9.43
C PRO A 67 10.25 -4.97 -9.70
N ASP A 68 11.10 -5.32 -8.74
CA ASP A 68 11.97 -6.49 -8.78
C ASP A 68 11.22 -7.80 -8.45
N MET A 69 10.00 -7.71 -7.91
CA MET A 69 9.09 -8.83 -7.70
C MET A 69 8.21 -9.04 -8.94
N LEU A 70 8.12 -10.28 -9.42
CA LEU A 70 7.19 -10.61 -10.49
C LEU A 70 5.73 -10.35 -10.04
N LEU A 71 4.99 -9.60 -10.85
CA LEU A 71 3.61 -9.19 -10.56
C LEU A 71 2.67 -10.37 -10.29
N ASN A 72 2.84 -11.49 -11.02
CA ASN A 72 2.03 -12.69 -10.82
C ASN A 72 2.26 -13.30 -9.43
N THR A 73 3.50 -13.36 -8.95
CA THR A 73 3.86 -13.82 -7.60
C THR A 73 3.20 -12.93 -6.55
N ALA A 74 3.26 -11.61 -6.75
CA ALA A 74 2.67 -10.64 -5.84
C ALA A 74 1.15 -10.80 -5.73
N LEU A 75 0.46 -10.97 -6.86
CA LEU A 75 -0.98 -11.14 -6.92
C LEU A 75 -1.46 -12.46 -6.28
N SER A 76 -0.72 -13.56 -6.47
CA SER A 76 -1.02 -14.83 -5.80
C SER A 76 -0.89 -14.70 -4.28
N GLY A 77 0.22 -14.12 -3.80
CA GLY A 77 0.46 -13.90 -2.37
C GLY A 77 -0.56 -12.97 -1.73
N ALA A 78 -1.00 -11.92 -2.44
CA ALA A 78 -2.01 -10.98 -1.95
C ALA A 78 -3.36 -11.65 -1.69
N ARG A 79 -3.70 -12.67 -2.48
CA ARG A 79 -4.99 -13.36 -2.41
C ARG A 79 -4.97 -14.64 -1.55
N GLY A 80 -3.81 -14.99 -0.98
CA GLY A 80 -3.65 -16.16 -0.13
C GLY A 80 -3.68 -17.50 -0.86
N PHE A 81 -3.32 -17.54 -2.15
CA PHE A 81 -3.14 -18.78 -2.92
C PHE A 81 -1.72 -19.33 -2.82
#